data_AF-A0A5C6FWI7-F1
#
_entry.id   AF-A0A5C6FWI7-F1
#
_cell.length_a   1.000
_cell.length_b   1.000
_cell.length_c   1.000
_cell.angle_alpha   90.00
_cell.angle_beta   90.00
_cell.angle_gamma   90.00
#
_symmetry.space_group_name_H-M   'P 1'
#
loop_
_entity.id
_entity.type
_entity.pdbx_description
1 polymer ?
#
loop_
_entity_poly.entity_id
_entity_poly.type
_entity_poly.pdbx_seq_one_letter_code
_entity_poly.pdbx_strand_id
1 'polypeptide(L)'
;MASAPSHVTVHKKLWNLMADESFIRRKRHLQNLVVMALADGQLGEREVNVVADRCIELGLSEVELHEAIRYSLSDDAALELPEDPDEREALMKDLIRVMAADGDLQESEKRLFALAAARMNLTPDDLDRLLASMPPVSDAGAPVQEMETDEGSES
;
A
#
# COMPACT_ATOMS: atom_id res chain seq x y z
N MET A 1 26.75 9.24 -43.01
CA MET A 1 27.61 9.18 -41.82
C MET A 1 26.70 9.37 -40.60
N ALA A 2 26.43 8.31 -39.84
CA ALA A 2 25.61 8.40 -38.63
C ALA A 2 26.49 8.97 -37.50
N SER A 3 26.15 10.15 -37.00
CA SER A 3 26.81 10.78 -35.86
C SER A 3 26.52 9.93 -34.61
N ALA A 4 27.57 9.45 -33.94
CA ALA A 4 27.43 8.67 -32.71
C ALA A 4 26.82 9.55 -31.60
N PRO A 5 25.83 9.04 -30.84
CA PRO A 5 25.21 9.82 -29.77
C PRO A 5 26.24 10.13 -28.67
N SER A 6 26.25 11.38 -28.21
CA SER A 6 27.15 11.87 -27.17
C SER A 6 26.89 11.16 -25.83
N HIS A 7 27.96 10.95 -25.06
CA HIS A 7 27.96 10.22 -23.77
C HIS A 7 26.92 10.73 -22.75
N VAL A 8 26.59 12.03 -22.79
CA VAL A 8 25.57 12.69 -21.94
C VAL A 8 24.14 12.20 -22.26
N THR A 9 23.86 11.87 -23.52
CA THR A 9 22.52 11.48 -23.99
C THR A 9 22.15 10.07 -23.53
N VAL A 10 23.14 9.17 -23.47
CA VAL A 10 22.97 7.78 -23.01
C VAL A 10 22.66 7.76 -21.51
N HIS A 11 23.41 8.53 -20.70
CA HIS A 11 23.19 8.62 -19.26
C HIS A 11 21.80 9.15 -18.88
N LYS A 12 21.34 10.24 -19.52
CA LYS A 12 20.02 10.82 -19.27
C LYS A 12 18.89 9.84 -19.64
N LYS A 13 19.05 9.08 -20.72
CA LYS A 13 18.05 8.08 -21.16
C LYS A 13 17.95 6.89 -20.22
N LEU A 14 19.08 6.38 -19.74
CA LEU A 14 19.14 5.32 -18.73
C LEU A 14 18.48 5.74 -17.41
N TRP A 15 18.76 6.97 -16.95
CA TRP A 15 18.14 7.52 -15.76
C TRP A 15 16.62 7.68 -15.90
N ASN A 16 16.15 8.16 -17.05
CA ASN A 16 14.71 8.29 -17.30
C ASN A 16 14.01 6.93 -17.31
N LEU A 17 14.62 5.92 -17.93
CA LEU A 17 14.08 4.56 -17.96
C LEU A 17 14.00 3.95 -16.56
N MET A 18 15.05 4.09 -15.76
CA MET A 18 15.06 3.61 -14.37
C MET A 18 14.04 4.35 -13.49
N ALA A 19 13.87 5.66 -13.70
CA ALA A 19 12.87 6.46 -12.99
C ALA A 19 11.44 6.03 -13.36
N ASP A 20 11.18 5.77 -14.65
CA ASP A 20 9.91 5.25 -15.14
C ASP A 20 9.63 3.85 -14.56
N GLU A 21 10.61 2.95 -14.57
CA GLU A 21 10.46 1.61 -13.98
C GLU A 21 10.19 1.67 -12.47
N SER A 22 10.91 2.51 -11.73
CA SER A 22 10.68 2.72 -10.30
C SER A 22 9.28 3.28 -10.03
N PHE A 23 8.84 4.24 -10.84
CA PHE A 23 7.49 4.80 -10.74
C PHE A 23 6.40 3.74 -11.02
N ILE A 24 6.55 2.94 -12.08
CA ILE A 24 5.63 1.87 -12.43
C ILE A 24 5.52 0.83 -11.30
N ARG A 25 6.65 0.45 -10.70
CA ARG A 25 6.67 -0.48 -9.56
C ARG A 25 5.92 0.08 -8.36
N ARG A 26 6.19 1.33 -7.97
CA ARG A 26 5.50 2.00 -6.85
C ARG A 26 4.00 2.14 -7.11
N LYS A 27 3.60 2.51 -8.34
CA LYS A 27 2.19 2.62 -8.73
C LYS A 27 1.47 1.28 -8.64
N ARG A 28 2.06 0.20 -9.16
CA ARG A 28 1.51 -1.16 -9.06
C ARG A 28 1.37 -1.61 -7.61
N HIS A 29 2.36 -1.27 -6.77
CA HIS A 29 2.31 -1.57 -5.35
C HIS A 29 1.08 -0.92 -4.70
N LEU A 30 0.87 0.38 -4.91
CA LEU A 30 -0.30 1.09 -4.41
C LEU A 30 -1.61 0.47 -4.93
N GLN A 31 -1.67 0.15 -6.22
CA GLN A 31 -2.83 -0.47 -6.85
C GLN A 31 -3.20 -1.80 -6.20
N ASN A 32 -2.21 -2.65 -5.89
CA ASN A 32 -2.44 -3.91 -5.19
C ASN A 32 -3.02 -3.70 -3.77
N LEU A 33 -2.57 -2.66 -3.05
CA LEU A 33 -3.10 -2.34 -1.72
C LEU A 33 -4.57 -1.94 -1.81
N VAL A 34 -4.91 -1.09 -2.79
CA VAL A 34 -6.29 -0.63 -2.99
C VAL A 34 -7.20 -1.77 -3.44
N VAL A 35 -6.74 -2.66 -4.32
CA VAL A 35 -7.50 -3.86 -4.74
C VAL A 35 -7.76 -4.78 -3.55
N MET A 36 -6.80 -4.93 -2.63
CA MET A 36 -7.01 -5.73 -1.43
C MET A 36 -8.03 -5.08 -0.50
N ALA A 37 -7.88 -3.78 -0.23
CA ALA A 37 -8.74 -3.05 0.69
C ALA A 37 -10.19 -2.95 0.19
N LEU A 38 -10.40 -2.89 -1.13
CA LEU A 38 -11.74 -2.86 -1.75
C LEU A 38 -12.30 -4.25 -2.10
N ALA A 39 -11.71 -5.34 -1.59
CA ALA A 39 -12.10 -6.70 -1.98
C ALA A 39 -13.54 -7.08 -1.58
N ASP A 40 -14.10 -6.43 -0.56
CA ASP A 40 -15.50 -6.58 -0.14
C ASP A 40 -16.44 -5.55 -0.79
N GLY A 41 -15.90 -4.63 -1.60
CA GLY A 41 -16.63 -3.57 -2.27
C GLY A 41 -16.78 -2.28 -1.46
N GLN A 42 -16.19 -2.20 -0.26
CA GLN A 42 -16.15 -0.99 0.55
C GLN A 42 -14.70 -0.67 0.96
N LEU A 43 -14.44 0.59 1.28
CA LEU A 43 -13.15 1.03 1.82
C LEU A 43 -13.46 1.80 3.09
N GLY A 44 -13.12 1.23 4.23
CA GLY A 44 -13.30 1.85 5.55
C GLY A 44 -12.38 3.04 5.75
N GLU A 45 -12.71 3.92 6.70
CA GLU A 45 -11.91 5.10 7.00
C GLU A 45 -10.48 4.74 7.44
N ARG A 46 -10.31 3.63 8.18
CA ARG A 46 -8.99 3.19 8.62
C ARG A 46 -8.13 2.67 7.47
N GLU A 47 -8.73 1.91 6.55
CA GLU A 47 -8.06 1.42 5.34
C GLU A 47 -7.69 2.57 4.39
N VAL A 48 -8.58 3.56 4.23
CA VAL A 48 -8.29 4.80 3.49
C VAL A 48 -7.03 5.45 4.06
N ASN A 49 -6.96 5.63 5.38
CA ASN A 49 -5.82 6.28 6.03
C ASN A 49 -4.53 5.50 5.79
N VAL A 50 -4.54 4.16 5.96
CA VAL A 50 -3.35 3.33 5.72
C VAL A 50 -2.89 3.41 4.26
N VAL A 51 -3.81 3.33 3.31
CA VAL A 51 -3.50 3.43 1.88
C VAL A 51 -2.99 4.83 1.51
N ALA A 52 -3.60 5.88 2.06
CA ALA A 52 -3.20 7.27 1.80
C ALA A 52 -1.81 7.57 2.37
N ASP A 53 -1.54 7.18 3.61
CA ASP A 53 -0.22 7.28 4.22
C ASP A 53 0.81 6.53 3.37
N ARG A 54 0.46 5.33 2.92
CA ARG A 54 1.35 4.53 2.09
C ARG A 54 1.60 5.14 0.72
N CYS A 55 0.61 5.79 0.11
CA CYS A 55 0.77 6.55 -1.13
C CYS A 55 1.83 7.66 -0.98
N ILE A 56 1.81 8.38 0.14
CA ILE A 56 2.76 9.45 0.45
C ILE A 56 4.17 8.85 0.67
N GLU A 57 4.30 7.77 1.43
CA GLU A 57 5.58 7.09 1.64
C GLU A 57 6.18 6.54 0.34
N LEU A 58 5.33 6.08 -0.57
CA LEU A 58 5.71 5.67 -1.91
C LEU A 58 6.04 6.87 -2.80
N GLY A 59 5.90 8.13 -2.37
CA GLY A 59 6.18 9.31 -3.17
C GLY A 59 5.31 9.39 -4.44
N LEU A 60 4.06 8.98 -4.32
CA LEU A 60 3.02 9.07 -5.34
C LEU A 60 2.06 10.21 -4.98
N SER A 61 1.36 10.76 -5.97
CA SER A 61 0.41 11.84 -5.74
C SER A 61 -1.01 11.31 -5.55
N GLU A 62 -1.90 12.20 -5.13
CA GLU A 62 -3.33 11.92 -5.01
C GLU A 62 -3.96 11.46 -6.34
N VAL A 63 -3.39 11.88 -7.48
CA VAL A 63 -3.85 11.44 -8.81
C VAL A 63 -3.68 9.92 -8.95
N GLU A 64 -2.52 9.38 -8.59
CA GLU A 64 -2.21 7.96 -8.65
C GLU A 64 -3.05 7.15 -7.66
N LEU A 65 -3.36 7.72 -6.50
CA LEU A 65 -4.31 7.12 -5.55
C LEU A 65 -5.71 7.04 -6.14
N HIS A 66 -6.22 8.12 -6.73
CA HIS A 66 -7.52 8.13 -7.40
C HIS A 66 -7.58 7.17 -8.59
N GLU A 67 -6.50 7.04 -9.34
CA GLU A 67 -6.40 6.06 -10.42
C GLU A 67 -6.41 4.63 -9.89
N ALA A 68 -5.72 4.34 -8.79
CA ALA A 68 -5.73 3.04 -8.14
C ALA A 68 -7.13 2.66 -7.63
N ILE A 69 -7.84 3.60 -7.00
CA ILE A 69 -9.24 3.41 -6.57
C ILE A 69 -10.13 3.15 -7.78
N ARG A 70 -10.02 3.97 -8.84
CA ARG A 70 -10.82 3.76 -10.06
C ARG A 70 -10.57 2.39 -10.68
N TYR A 71 -9.32 1.96 -10.75
CA TYR A 71 -8.97 0.63 -11.24
C TYR A 71 -9.59 -0.48 -10.40
N SER A 72 -9.50 -0.39 -9.07
CA SER A 72 -10.04 -1.41 -8.17
C SER A 72 -11.56 -1.60 -8.26
N LEU A 73 -12.28 -0.56 -8.68
CA LEU A 73 -13.73 -0.60 -8.90
C LEU A 73 -14.13 -1.08 -10.30
N SER A 74 -13.16 -1.39 -11.18
CA SER A 74 -13.40 -1.88 -12.52
C SER A 74 -13.45 -3.41 -12.57
N ASP A 75 -14.09 -3.97 -13.59
CA ASP A 75 -14.17 -5.43 -13.79
C ASP A 75 -12.81 -6.09 -14.04
N ASP A 76 -11.79 -5.31 -14.42
CA ASP A 76 -10.43 -5.77 -14.71
C ASP A 76 -9.50 -5.73 -13.47
N ALA A 77 -10.05 -5.41 -12.29
CA ALA A 77 -9.28 -5.32 -11.06
C ALA A 77 -8.64 -6.65 -10.67
N ALA A 78 -7.30 -6.68 -10.60
CA ALA A 78 -6.54 -7.86 -10.20
C ALA A 78 -5.26 -7.47 -9.45
N LEU A 79 -4.81 -8.38 -8.58
CA LEU A 79 -3.49 -8.27 -7.94
C LEU A 79 -2.39 -8.61 -8.94
N GLU A 80 -1.52 -7.64 -9.23
CA GLU A 80 -0.31 -7.82 -10.03
C GLU A 80 0.90 -8.02 -9.12
N LEU A 81 1.24 -9.28 -8.85
CA LEU A 81 2.28 -9.61 -7.88
C LEU A 81 3.69 -9.40 -8.47
N PRO A 82 4.62 -8.80 -7.71
CA PRO A 82 5.98 -8.60 -8.18
C PRO A 82 6.77 -9.92 -8.29
N GLU A 83 7.70 -9.97 -9.24
CA GLU A 83 8.61 -11.10 -9.44
C GLU A 83 9.80 -11.08 -8.47
N ASP A 84 10.17 -9.89 -8.00
CA ASP A 84 11.28 -9.71 -7.07
C ASP A 84 10.88 -10.14 -5.65
N PRO A 85 11.69 -10.97 -4.96
CA PRO A 85 11.38 -11.44 -3.61
C PRO A 85 11.25 -10.33 -2.56
N ASP A 86 12.08 -9.29 -2.64
CA ASP A 86 12.08 -8.21 -1.65
C ASP A 86 10.83 -7.33 -1.86
N GLU A 87 10.44 -7.11 -3.11
CA GLU A 87 9.19 -6.42 -3.45
C GLU A 87 7.95 -7.23 -3.02
N ARG A 88 7.98 -8.57 -3.15
CA ARG A 88 6.91 -9.44 -2.63
C ARG A 88 6.80 -9.32 -1.11
N GLU A 89 7.93 -9.31 -0.43
CA GLU A 89 7.96 -9.16 1.02
C GLU A 89 7.40 -7.79 1.45
N ALA A 90 7.82 -6.72 0.78
CA ALA A 90 7.30 -5.38 1.02
C ALA A 90 5.79 -5.29 0.78
N LEU A 91 5.31 -5.87 -0.33
CA LEU A 91 3.89 -5.91 -0.64
C LEU A 91 3.12 -6.69 0.41
N MET A 92 3.61 -7.87 0.82
CA MET A 92 2.96 -8.69 1.84
C MET A 92 2.85 -7.95 3.18
N LYS A 93 3.91 -7.27 3.63
CA LYS A 93 3.87 -6.45 4.85
C LYS A 93 2.82 -5.35 4.76
N ASP A 94 2.73 -4.66 3.64
CA ASP A 94 1.76 -3.58 3.46
C ASP A 94 0.33 -4.11 3.34
N LEU A 95 0.13 -5.26 2.69
CA LEU A 95 -1.18 -5.95 2.68
C LEU A 95 -1.62 -6.30 4.11
N ILE A 96 -0.73 -6.84 4.93
CA ILE A 96 -1.06 -7.14 6.34
C ILE A 96 -1.38 -5.86 7.12
N ARG A 97 -0.68 -4.75 6.86
CA ARG A 97 -0.97 -3.46 7.52
C ARG A 97 -2.37 -2.94 7.19
N VAL A 98 -2.76 -2.99 5.92
CA VAL A 98 -4.13 -2.64 5.49
C VAL A 98 -5.14 -3.51 6.23
N MET A 99 -4.91 -4.82 6.23
CA MET A 99 -5.77 -5.82 6.88
C MET A 99 -5.86 -5.69 8.40
N ALA A 100 -4.79 -5.19 9.05
CA ALA A 100 -4.74 -5.03 10.49
C ALA A 100 -5.29 -3.68 10.97
N ALA A 101 -5.62 -2.77 10.05
CA ALA A 101 -6.13 -1.43 10.38
C ALA A 101 -7.47 -1.47 11.11
N ASP A 102 -8.37 -2.37 10.72
CA ASP A 102 -9.70 -2.51 11.32
C ASP A 102 -9.83 -3.66 12.32
N GLY A 103 -8.82 -4.54 12.39
CA GLY A 103 -8.76 -5.64 13.36
C GLY A 103 -9.73 -6.79 13.11
N ASP A 104 -10.68 -6.65 12.17
CA ASP A 104 -11.63 -7.69 11.80
C ASP A 104 -11.73 -7.86 10.28
N LEU A 105 -11.05 -8.91 9.82
CA LEU A 105 -10.92 -9.26 8.41
C LEU A 105 -12.18 -9.94 7.87
N GLN A 106 -12.77 -9.37 6.82
CA GLN A 106 -13.87 -9.99 6.10
C GLN A 106 -13.40 -11.26 5.37
N GLU A 107 -14.33 -12.17 5.09
CA GLU A 107 -14.00 -13.45 4.46
C GLU A 107 -13.42 -13.29 3.03
N SER A 108 -13.90 -12.29 2.29
CA SER A 108 -13.40 -11.92 0.96
C SER A 108 -11.92 -11.53 0.99
N GLU A 109 -11.54 -10.68 1.94
CA GLU A 109 -10.17 -10.21 2.12
C GLU A 109 -9.23 -11.34 2.57
N LYS A 110 -9.68 -12.18 3.51
CA LYS A 110 -8.92 -13.39 3.92
C LYS A 110 -8.61 -14.30 2.74
N ARG A 111 -9.59 -14.51 1.85
CA ARG A 111 -9.40 -15.34 0.65
C ARG A 111 -8.43 -14.70 -0.34
N LEU A 112 -8.55 -13.39 -0.57
CA LEU A 112 -7.68 -12.69 -1.50
C LEU A 112 -6.23 -12.62 -0.97
N PHE A 113 -6.06 -12.39 0.33
CA PHE A 113 -4.77 -12.45 1.00
C PHE A 113 -4.14 -13.85 0.92
N ALA A 114 -4.90 -14.90 1.23
CA ALA A 114 -4.41 -16.27 1.12
C ALA A 114 -3.98 -16.62 -0.32
N LEU A 115 -4.72 -16.13 -1.32
CA LEU A 115 -4.36 -16.28 -2.73
C LEU A 115 -3.05 -15.54 -3.07
N ALA A 116 -2.87 -14.32 -2.56
CA ALA A 116 -1.65 -13.55 -2.75
C ALA A 116 -0.45 -14.26 -2.11
N ALA A 117 -0.57 -14.70 -0.85
CA ALA A 117 0.48 -15.43 -0.14
C ALA A 117 0.87 -16.74 -0.87
N ALA A 118 -0.13 -17.51 -1.32
CA ALA A 118 0.09 -18.73 -2.08
C ALA A 118 0.82 -18.47 -3.42
N ARG A 119 0.41 -17.44 -4.17
CA ARG A 119 1.07 -17.09 -5.44
C ARG A 119 2.48 -16.52 -5.27
N MET A 120 2.76 -15.92 -4.12
CA MET A 120 4.10 -15.48 -3.73
C MET A 120 4.97 -16.62 -3.17
N ASN A 121 4.42 -17.84 -3.09
CA ASN A 121 5.07 -19.03 -2.55
C ASN A 121 5.59 -18.82 -1.12
N LEU A 122 4.84 -18.06 -0.31
CA LEU A 122 5.12 -17.83 1.10
C LEU A 122 4.58 -18.99 1.93
N THR A 123 5.41 -19.50 2.84
CA THR A 123 5.00 -20.52 3.81
C THR A 123 4.33 -19.87 5.03
N PRO A 124 3.62 -20.65 5.86
CA PRO A 124 3.12 -20.15 7.16
C PRO A 124 4.25 -19.56 8.02
N ASP A 125 5.43 -20.19 8.04
CA ASP A 125 6.59 -19.71 8.78
C ASP A 125 7.09 -18.35 8.25
N ASP A 126 7.05 -18.14 6.92
CA ASP A 126 7.37 -16.84 6.33
C ASP A 126 6.37 -15.78 6.78
N LEU A 127 5.08 -16.11 6.79
CA LEU A 127 4.04 -15.19 7.25
C LEU A 127 4.19 -14.84 8.74
N ASP A 128 4.48 -15.81 9.59
CA ASP A 128 4.73 -15.60 11.01
C ASP A 128 5.97 -14.71 11.24
N ARG A 129 7.03 -14.91 10.45
CA ARG A 129 8.22 -14.05 10.47
C ARG A 129 7.87 -12.61 10.08
N LEU A 130 7.03 -12.43 9.06
CA LEU A 130 6.62 -11.10 8.61
C LEU A 130 5.76 -10.40 9.67
N LEU A 131 4.80 -11.12 10.26
CA LEU A 131 3.98 -10.64 11.36
C LEU A 131 4.84 -10.18 12.55
N ALA A 132 5.82 -10.99 12.95
CA ALA A 132 6.74 -10.66 14.04
C ALA A 132 7.66 -9.46 13.73
N SER A 133 7.89 -9.14 12.46
CA SER A 133 8.76 -8.03 12.03
C SER A 133 8.05 -6.67 11.99
N MET A 134 6.72 -6.66 12.05
CA MET A 134 5.95 -5.41 12.04
C MET A 134 5.82 -4.86 13.46
N PRO A 135 5.87 -3.53 13.63
CA PRO A 135 5.52 -2.92 14.91
C PRO A 135 4.07 -3.30 15.26
N PRO A 136 3.73 -3.45 16.56
CA PRO A 136 2.36 -3.65 16.96
C PRO A 136 1.51 -2.51 16.39
N VAL A 137 0.39 -2.86 15.74
CA VAL A 137 -0.56 -1.88 15.21
C VAL A 137 -0.99 -1.04 16.41
N SER A 138 -0.50 0.20 16.46
CA SER A 138 -0.81 1.08 17.58
C SER A 138 -2.28 1.44 17.41
N ASP A 139 -3.12 0.93 18.31
CA ASP A 139 -4.47 1.44 18.54
C ASP A 139 -4.31 2.88 19.07
N ALA A 140 -3.99 3.81 18.18
CA ALA A 140 -3.85 5.22 18.48
C ALA A 140 -5.21 5.92 18.33
N GLY A 141 -6.25 5.31 18.90
CA GLY A 141 -7.26 6.06 19.61
C GLY A 141 -6.67 6.57 20.91
N ALA A 142 -5.72 7.51 20.85
CA ALA A 142 -5.41 8.31 22.02
C ALA A 142 -6.70 9.09 22.36
N PRO A 143 -7.24 9.00 23.59
CA PRO A 143 -8.34 9.86 23.96
C PRO A 143 -7.85 11.29 23.82
N VAL A 144 -8.49 12.05 22.92
CA VAL A 144 -8.50 13.50 23.02
C VAL A 144 -9.03 13.79 24.43
N GLN A 145 -8.14 14.19 25.33
CA GLN A 145 -8.56 14.80 26.58
C GLN A 145 -9.35 16.04 26.17
N GLU A 146 -10.68 15.94 26.25
CA GLU A 146 -11.56 17.10 26.28
C GLU A 146 -11.03 17.99 27.40
N MET A 147 -10.39 19.10 27.01
CA MET A 147 -10.17 20.19 27.95
C MET A 147 -11.55 20.73 28.30
N GLU A 148 -12.11 20.22 29.39
CA GLU A 148 -13.12 20.93 30.18
C GLU A 148 -12.51 22.28 30.58
N THR A 149 -12.76 23.32 29.78
CA THR A 149 -12.70 24.67 30.31
C THR A 149 -13.98 24.87 31.10
N ASP A 150 -13.85 24.57 32.39
CA ASP A 150 -14.73 24.92 33.49
C ASP A 150 -15.32 26.34 33.31
N GLU A 151 -16.63 26.39 33.05
CA GLU A 151 -17.44 27.59 33.26
C GLU A 151 -17.67 27.78 34.77
N GLY A 152 -16.60 28.24 35.45
CA GLY A 152 -16.65 28.68 36.84
C GLY A 152 -17.06 30.15 36.93
N SER A 153 -18.37 30.39 36.94
CA SER A 153 -18.95 31.64 37.44
C SER A 153 -18.65 31.80 38.93
N GLU A 154 -17.98 32.87 39.32
CA GLU A 154 -18.06 33.39 40.70
C GLU A 154 -18.17 34.92 40.69
N SER A 155 -19.42 35.35 40.93
CA SER A 155 -19.93 36.52 41.68
C SER A 155 -19.16 37.84 41.71
#